data_AF-A0A0C9TCU2-F1
#
_entry.id   AF-A0A0C9TCU2-F1
#
_cell.length_a   1.000
_cell.length_b   1.000
_cell.length_c   1.000
_cell.angle_alpha   90.00
_cell.angle_beta   90.00
_cell.angle_gamma   90.00
#
_symmetry.space_group_name_H-M   'P 1'
#
loop_
_entity.id
_entity.type
_entity.pdbx_description
1 polymer ?
#
loop_
_entity_poly.entity_id
_entity_poly.type
_entity_poly.pdbx_seq_one_letter_code
_entity_poly.pdbx_strand_id
1 'polypeptide(L)'
;MPPTKKTKVPFYTSGGIVYVDDGNGNGNGDSESDEDVEESDDEPDRIPADVEARLKYIQSLVGSLSKRFLEDIMKQVSYYGPQGTNREMANCIVVHLRGMAAQGDNLKMEEKLVRRVYGQCWGPDEESNSESEEDEGEDEDEDEDDVGTNYISDEIQNRLDRLKFLIKGLTEYP
;
A
#
# COMPACT_ATOMS: atom_id res chain seq x y z
N MET A 1 29.13 20.28 -37.68
CA MET A 1 28.29 19.63 -36.65
C MET A 1 27.00 19.19 -37.31
N PRO A 2 26.66 17.89 -37.33
CA PRO A 2 25.40 17.43 -37.91
C PRO A 2 24.22 17.79 -36.98
N PRO A 3 23.04 18.15 -37.53
CA PRO A 3 21.87 18.49 -36.72
C PRO A 3 21.28 17.24 -36.06
N THR A 4 21.13 17.29 -34.73
CA THR A 4 20.48 16.25 -33.95
C THR A 4 18.99 16.22 -34.28
N LYS A 5 18.54 15.09 -34.85
CA LYS A 5 17.13 14.84 -35.15
C LYS A 5 16.35 14.79 -33.82
N LYS A 6 15.41 15.72 -33.63
CA LYS A 6 14.50 15.71 -32.47
C LYS A 6 13.45 14.63 -32.69
N THR A 7 13.60 13.51 -32.01
CA THR A 7 12.61 12.43 -32.00
C THR A 7 11.43 12.86 -31.13
N LYS A 8 10.28 13.09 -31.76
CA LYS A 8 9.03 13.43 -31.09
C LYS A 8 8.42 12.14 -30.57
N VAL A 9 8.59 11.85 -29.28
CA VAL A 9 7.94 10.71 -28.63
C VAL A 9 6.47 11.03 -28.35
N PRO A 10 5.51 10.18 -28.74
CA PRO A 10 4.11 10.36 -28.41
C PRO A 10 3.90 10.08 -26.92
N PHE A 11 3.29 11.04 -26.23
CA PHE A 11 2.93 10.95 -24.83
C PHE A 11 1.50 10.41 -24.76
N TYR A 12 1.33 9.16 -24.33
CA TYR A 12 0.01 8.56 -24.09
C TYR A 12 -0.30 8.70 -22.61
N THR A 13 -1.07 9.74 -22.24
CA THR A 13 -1.76 9.77 -20.96
C THR A 13 -2.99 8.89 -21.06
N SER A 14 -3.05 7.83 -20.27
CA SER A 14 -4.23 6.98 -20.06
C SER A 14 -5.33 7.70 -19.24
N GLY A 15 -5.52 8.99 -19.49
CA GLY A 15 -6.61 9.80 -18.95
C GLY A 15 -7.63 10.00 -20.07
N GLY A 16 -8.87 9.59 -19.79
CA GLY A 16 -9.97 9.60 -20.74
C GLY A 16 -10.18 10.93 -21.45
N ILE A 17 -10.84 10.84 -22.60
CA ILE A 17 -11.30 11.99 -23.39
C ILE A 17 -12.26 12.79 -22.51
N VAL A 18 -11.82 13.94 -22.01
CA VAL A 18 -12.68 14.91 -21.35
C VAL A 18 -13.32 15.74 -22.45
N TYR A 19 -14.60 15.49 -22.71
CA TYR A 19 -15.42 16.40 -23.52
C TYR A 19 -15.71 17.62 -22.66
N VAL A 20 -15.17 18.78 -23.06
CA VAL A 20 -15.56 20.06 -22.48
C VAL A 20 -16.86 20.44 -23.19
N ASP A 21 -17.98 20.20 -22.53
CA ASP A 21 -19.30 20.64 -23.00
C ASP A 21 -19.50 22.08 -22.54
N ASP A 22 -19.45 23.04 -23.47
CA ASP A 22 -19.79 24.46 -23.24
C ASP A 22 -21.32 24.65 -23.13
N GLY A 23 -21.94 23.88 -22.23
CA GLY A 23 -23.37 23.87 -21.96
C GLY A 23 -23.79 24.97 -20.99
N ASN A 24 -24.02 26.17 -21.51
CA ASN A 24 -24.77 27.24 -20.86
C ASN A 24 -26.24 26.80 -20.63
N GLY A 25 -26.52 26.24 -19.45
CA GLY A 25 -27.85 25.76 -19.05
C GLY A 25 -28.32 26.37 -17.73
N ASN A 26 -29.04 27.49 -17.82
CA ASN A 26 -29.80 28.06 -16.72
C ASN A 26 -31.10 27.24 -16.54
N GLY A 27 -31.12 26.32 -15.57
CA GLY A 27 -32.27 25.45 -15.29
C GLY A 27 -32.56 25.38 -13.80
N ASN A 28 -33.51 26.18 -13.34
CA ASN A 28 -34.22 25.94 -12.08
C ASN A 28 -35.11 24.72 -12.29
N GLY A 29 -34.66 23.56 -11.83
CA GLY A 29 -35.43 22.32 -11.80
C GLY A 29 -35.55 21.85 -10.37
N ASP A 30 -36.59 22.33 -9.69
CA ASP A 30 -37.13 21.76 -8.46
C ASP A 30 -37.67 20.36 -8.82
N SER A 31 -36.95 19.33 -8.39
CA SER A 31 -37.31 17.93 -8.66
C SER A 31 -37.13 17.16 -7.36
N GLU A 32 -38.15 17.26 -6.51
CA GLU A 32 -38.37 16.40 -5.36
C GLU A 32 -38.65 14.99 -5.90
N SER A 33 -37.70 14.09 -5.72
CA SER A 33 -37.89 12.67 -6.00
C SER A 33 -37.30 11.90 -4.83
N ASP A 34 -38.15 11.74 -3.80
CA ASP A 34 -38.00 10.78 -2.72
C ASP A 34 -38.13 9.38 -3.31
N GLU A 35 -37.00 8.80 -3.70
CA GLU A 35 -36.87 7.37 -3.92
C GLU A 35 -36.02 6.80 -2.78
N ASP A 36 -36.70 6.21 -1.80
CA ASP A 36 -36.13 5.35 -0.78
C ASP A 36 -35.48 4.14 -1.46
N VAL A 37 -34.21 4.28 -1.83
CA VAL A 37 -33.37 3.19 -2.30
C VAL A 37 -32.87 2.43 -1.07
N GLU A 38 -33.50 1.29 -0.80
CA GLU A 38 -33.06 0.32 0.20
C GLU A 38 -31.60 -0.12 -0.09
N GLU A 39 -30.72 0.39 0.76
CA GLU A 39 -29.27 0.24 0.79
C GLU A 39 -28.88 -1.24 0.91
N SER A 40 -28.58 -1.87 -0.23
CA SER A 40 -27.96 -3.20 -0.26
C SER A 40 -26.47 -3.05 0.08
N ASP A 41 -26.18 -3.12 1.38
CA ASP A 41 -24.89 -2.89 2.06
C ASP A 41 -23.87 -4.02 1.84
N ASP A 42 -23.65 -4.40 0.58
CA ASP A 42 -22.63 -5.38 0.17
C ASP A 42 -21.90 -4.84 -1.08
N GLU A 43 -21.36 -3.61 -0.99
CA GLU A 43 -20.32 -3.16 -1.92
C GLU A 43 -19.00 -3.86 -1.52
N PRO A 44 -18.49 -4.79 -2.33
CA PRO A 44 -17.31 -5.60 -2.00
C PRO A 44 -15.99 -4.79 -1.92
N ASP A 45 -16.03 -3.49 -2.18
CA ASP A 45 -14.87 -2.60 -2.24
C ASP A 45 -14.80 -1.60 -1.06
N ARG A 46 -15.70 -1.70 -0.08
CA ARG A 46 -15.71 -0.78 1.07
C ARG A 46 -14.60 -1.14 2.05
N ILE A 47 -13.55 -0.31 2.07
CA ILE A 47 -12.45 -0.42 3.04
C ILE A 47 -13.02 -0.31 4.47
N PRO A 48 -12.67 -1.23 5.39
CA PRO A 48 -13.09 -1.13 6.79
C PRO A 48 -12.71 0.21 7.43
N ALA A 49 -13.59 0.76 8.26
CA ALA A 49 -13.41 2.09 8.87
C ALA A 49 -12.13 2.18 9.73
N ASP A 50 -11.71 1.09 10.36
CA ASP A 50 -10.47 1.03 11.13
C ASP A 50 -9.23 1.11 10.23
N VAL A 51 -9.27 0.42 9.08
CA VAL A 51 -8.20 0.48 8.07
C VAL A 51 -8.13 1.86 7.42
N GLU A 52 -9.28 2.50 7.16
CA GLU A 52 -9.33 3.88 6.66
C GLU A 52 -8.72 4.89 7.66
N ALA A 53 -8.99 4.73 8.96
CA ALA A 53 -8.38 5.55 10.00
C ALA A 53 -6.86 5.39 10.04
N ARG A 54 -6.35 4.14 9.94
CA ARG A 54 -4.90 3.87 9.86
C ARG A 54 -4.29 4.49 8.60
N LEU A 55 -4.95 4.36 7.44
CA LEU A 55 -4.48 4.95 6.19
C LEU A 55 -4.36 6.48 6.30
N LYS A 56 -5.34 7.14 6.91
CA LYS A 56 -5.32 8.59 7.16
C LYS A 56 -4.19 9.00 8.10
N TYR A 57 -3.93 8.21 9.14
CA TYR A 57 -2.80 8.42 10.04
C TYR A 57 -1.46 8.29 9.29
N ILE A 58 -1.27 7.22 8.52
CA ILE A 58 -0.09 7.01 7.68
C ILE A 58 0.10 8.18 6.69
N GLN A 59 -0.97 8.61 6.03
CA GLN A 59 -0.94 9.76 5.11
C GLN A 59 -0.42 11.03 5.80
N SER A 60 -0.80 11.28 7.05
CA SER A 60 -0.32 12.44 7.80
C SER A 60 1.19 12.37 8.07
N LEU A 61 1.70 11.20 8.48
CA LEU A 61 3.12 10.99 8.74
C LEU A 61 3.94 11.12 7.46
N VAL A 62 3.55 10.39 6.41
CA VAL A 62 4.26 10.35 5.13
C VAL A 62 4.28 11.74 4.47
N GLY A 63 3.21 12.52 4.60
CA GLY A 63 3.13 13.88 4.05
C GLY A 63 4.15 14.87 4.63
N SER A 64 4.71 14.57 5.81
CA SER A 64 5.72 15.42 6.47
C SER A 64 7.16 14.95 6.27
N LEU A 65 7.37 13.73 5.74
CA LEU A 65 8.70 13.15 5.55
C LEU A 65 9.49 13.79 4.41
N SER A 66 10.83 13.79 4.55
CA SER A 66 11.73 14.20 3.48
C SER A 66 11.91 13.08 2.44
N LYS A 67 12.34 13.45 1.22
CA LYS A 67 12.53 12.53 0.10
C LYS A 67 13.27 11.24 0.46
N ARG A 68 14.39 11.35 1.20
CA ARG A 68 15.22 10.21 1.58
C ARG A 68 14.42 9.15 2.36
N PHE A 69 13.61 9.59 3.31
CA PHE A 69 12.81 8.68 4.13
C PHE A 69 11.63 8.09 3.34
N LEU A 70 11.05 8.87 2.42
CA LEU A 70 10.04 8.37 1.48
C LEU A 70 10.62 7.27 0.59
N GLU A 71 11.84 7.42 0.08
CA GLU A 71 12.54 6.38 -0.69
C GLU A 71 12.76 5.11 0.14
N ASP A 72 13.11 5.24 1.42
CA ASP A 72 13.33 4.09 2.29
C ASP A 72 12.03 3.37 2.68
N ILE A 73 10.91 4.09 2.80
CA ILE A 73 9.58 3.48 2.92
C ILE A 73 9.23 2.73 1.64
N MET A 74 9.34 3.38 0.48
CA MET A 74 9.04 2.77 -0.83
C MET A 74 9.80 1.46 -1.07
N LYS A 75 11.09 1.41 -0.70
CA LYS A 75 11.90 0.18 -0.77
C LYS A 75 11.36 -0.93 0.13
N GLN A 76 10.94 -0.59 1.35
CA GLN A 76 10.50 -1.58 2.33
C GLN A 76 9.10 -2.13 2.03
N VAL A 77 8.20 -1.31 1.47
CA VAL A 77 6.90 -1.78 0.96
C VAL A 77 6.99 -2.42 -0.43
N SER A 78 8.21 -2.69 -0.93
CA SER A 78 8.45 -3.27 -2.26
C SER A 78 7.80 -2.51 -3.43
N TYR A 79 7.61 -1.19 -3.28
CA TYR A 79 6.95 -0.34 -4.28
C TYR A 79 7.98 0.50 -5.03
N TYR A 80 8.14 0.21 -6.33
CA TYR A 80 9.01 0.96 -7.24
C TYR A 80 8.20 2.02 -8.02
N GLY A 81 7.70 3.02 -7.30
CA GLY A 81 7.02 4.16 -7.89
C GLY A 81 7.95 5.13 -8.64
N PRO A 82 7.38 6.11 -9.37
CA PRO A 82 8.15 7.13 -10.07
C PRO A 82 8.97 7.98 -9.08
N GLN A 83 10.20 8.31 -9.47
CA GLN A 83 11.02 9.28 -8.73
C GLN A 83 10.46 10.69 -8.97
N GLY A 84 10.00 11.35 -7.92
CA GLY A 84 9.33 12.66 -8.01
C GLY A 84 9.71 13.64 -6.90
N THR A 85 8.86 14.63 -6.73
CA THR A 85 8.81 15.53 -5.57
C THR A 85 8.34 14.78 -4.32
N ASN A 86 8.63 15.29 -3.12
CA ASN A 86 8.20 14.65 -1.87
C ASN A 86 6.68 14.42 -1.84
N ARG A 87 5.90 15.38 -2.35
CA ARG A 87 4.43 15.28 -2.41
C ARG A 87 3.97 14.17 -3.34
N GLU A 88 4.59 14.04 -4.51
CA GLU A 88 4.26 12.95 -5.46
C GLU A 88 4.59 11.59 -4.87
N MET A 89 5.77 11.45 -4.26
CA MET A 89 6.19 10.20 -3.64
C MET A 89 5.29 9.82 -2.46
N ALA A 90 4.96 10.77 -1.59
CA ALA A 90 4.01 10.56 -0.50
C ALA A 90 2.64 10.11 -1.01
N ASN A 91 2.14 10.76 -2.07
CA ASN A 91 0.87 10.37 -2.69
C ASN A 91 0.93 8.96 -3.29
N CYS A 92 2.03 8.60 -3.96
CA CYS A 92 2.21 7.25 -4.51
C CYS A 92 2.20 6.17 -3.43
N ILE A 93 2.85 6.43 -2.27
CA ILE A 93 2.80 5.52 -1.11
C ILE A 93 1.35 5.35 -0.64
N VAL A 94 0.62 6.45 -0.43
CA VAL A 94 -0.79 6.40 0.05
C VAL A 94 -1.69 5.67 -0.94
N VAL A 95 -1.55 5.93 -2.24
CA VAL A 95 -2.32 5.24 -3.28
C VAL A 95 -2.02 3.73 -3.29
N HIS A 96 -0.76 3.34 -3.12
CA HIS A 96 -0.38 1.93 -3.05
C HIS A 96 -1.00 1.25 -1.82
N LEU A 97 -0.87 1.85 -0.64
CA LEU A 97 -1.45 1.33 0.60
C LEU A 97 -2.98 1.26 0.55
N ARG A 98 -3.63 2.25 -0.09
CA ARG A 98 -5.08 2.21 -0.32
C ARG A 98 -5.48 1.04 -1.22
N GLY A 99 -4.66 0.73 -2.23
CA GLY A 99 -4.87 -0.45 -3.07
C GLY A 99 -4.75 -1.77 -2.30
N MET A 100 -3.79 -1.87 -1.38
CA MET A 100 -3.67 -3.03 -0.48
C MET A 100 -4.86 -3.14 0.48
N ALA A 101 -5.29 -2.03 1.06
CA ALA A 101 -6.47 -1.99 1.93
C ALA A 101 -7.74 -2.42 1.18
N ALA A 102 -7.91 -1.99 -0.07
CA ALA A 102 -9.02 -2.44 -0.92
C ALA A 102 -8.95 -3.95 -1.26
N GLN A 103 -7.76 -4.55 -1.20
CA GLN A 103 -7.58 -6.01 -1.35
C GLN A 103 -7.80 -6.78 -0.04
N GLY A 104 -8.14 -6.10 1.05
CA GLY A 104 -8.39 -6.70 2.37
C GLY A 104 -7.19 -6.69 3.33
N ASP A 105 -6.11 -5.96 3.01
CA ASP A 105 -4.98 -5.82 3.92
C ASP A 105 -5.31 -4.85 5.08
N ASN A 106 -4.76 -5.11 6.28
CA ASN A 106 -5.04 -4.36 7.49
C ASN A 106 -4.03 -3.22 7.77
N LEU A 107 -2.96 -3.14 6.98
CA LEU A 107 -1.91 -2.11 7.01
C LEU A 107 -1.13 -1.97 8.33
N LYS A 108 -1.21 -2.94 9.25
CA LYS A 108 -0.56 -2.85 10.57
C LYS A 108 0.98 -2.81 10.45
N MET A 109 1.53 -3.59 9.52
CA MET A 109 2.99 -3.67 9.33
C MET A 109 3.52 -2.39 8.68
N GLU A 110 2.76 -1.83 7.75
CA GLU A 110 3.04 -0.59 7.03
C GLU A 110 2.95 0.61 7.98
N GLU A 111 1.97 0.63 8.89
CA GLU A 111 1.90 1.62 9.96
C GLU A 111 3.15 1.56 10.85
N LYS A 112 3.51 0.37 11.36
CA LYS A 112 4.69 0.17 12.21
C LYS A 112 5.98 0.59 11.50
N LEU A 113 6.09 0.28 10.21
CA LEU A 113 7.18 0.70 9.35
C LEU A 113 7.26 2.23 9.25
N VAL A 114 6.16 2.89 8.91
CA VAL A 114 6.10 4.35 8.74
C VAL A 114 6.43 5.05 10.06
N ARG A 115 5.87 4.57 11.19
CA ARG A 115 6.19 5.09 12.53
C ARG A 115 7.68 4.95 12.86
N ARG A 116 8.28 3.79 12.57
CA ARG A 116 9.73 3.57 12.78
C ARG A 116 10.56 4.57 11.99
N VAL A 117 10.24 4.77 10.70
CA VAL A 117 10.97 5.72 9.84
C VAL A 117 10.73 7.17 10.29
N TYR A 118 9.51 7.49 10.71
CA TYR A 118 9.16 8.79 11.26
C TYR A 118 9.94 9.11 12.54
N GLY A 119 10.07 8.16 13.45
CA GLY A 119 10.85 8.30 14.67
C GLY A 119 12.34 8.54 14.43
N GLN A 120 12.90 8.09 13.29
CA GLN A 120 14.27 8.43 12.92
C GLN A 120 14.45 9.91 12.55
N CYS A 121 13.37 10.61 12.17
CA CYS A 121 13.40 12.02 11.78
C CYS A 121 13.24 12.96 12.97
N TRP A 122 12.31 12.65 13.88
CA TRP A 122 11.93 13.53 15.00
C TRP A 122 12.34 13.01 16.39
N GLY A 123 12.95 11.82 16.46
CA GLY A 123 13.25 11.12 17.71
C GLY A 123 12.14 10.12 18.07
N PRO A 124 12.40 9.21 19.02
CA PRO A 124 11.37 8.31 19.53
C PRO A 124 10.24 9.14 20.13
N ASP A 125 9.02 8.93 19.65
CA ASP A 125 7.81 9.44 20.31
C ASP A 125 7.67 8.72 21.65
N GLU A 126 8.11 9.35 22.74
CA GLU A 126 7.95 8.78 24.08
C GLU A 126 6.48 8.63 24.48
N GLU A 127 5.55 9.27 23.76
CA GLU A 127 4.11 9.25 24.04
C GLU A 127 3.35 8.06 23.42
N SER A 128 4.01 7.16 22.69
CA SER A 128 3.29 6.24 21.80
C SER A 128 3.74 4.78 21.88
N ASN A 129 4.40 4.41 22.99
CA ASN A 129 4.65 3.03 23.39
C ASN A 129 3.52 2.49 24.31
N SER A 130 2.27 2.74 23.95
CA SER A 130 1.17 1.92 24.46
C SER A 130 1.15 0.63 23.62
N GLU A 131 2.16 -0.20 23.82
CA GLU A 131 2.08 -1.60 23.49
C GLU A 131 0.98 -2.16 24.39
N SER A 132 -0.24 -2.24 23.85
CA SER A 132 -1.24 -3.18 24.35
C SER A 132 -0.74 -4.56 23.96
N GLU A 133 0.27 -5.03 24.70
CA GLU A 133 0.55 -6.44 24.89
C GLU A 133 -0.63 -7.00 25.68
N GLU A 134 -1.67 -7.42 24.98
CA GLU A 134 -2.43 -8.59 25.40
C GLU A 134 -1.53 -9.76 24.97
N ASP A 135 -0.45 -10.11 25.69
CA ASP A 135 -0.42 -10.90 26.93
C ASP A 135 -1.58 -11.89 27.04
N GLU A 136 -1.79 -12.65 25.96
CA GLU A 136 -2.35 -13.97 26.09
C GLU A 136 -1.25 -14.87 26.67
N GLY A 137 -1.31 -15.02 27.99
CA GLY A 137 -0.45 -15.92 28.72
C GLY A 137 -0.58 -17.34 28.18
N GLU A 138 0.55 -17.91 27.78
CA GLU A 138 0.73 -19.35 27.68
C GLU A 138 2.04 -19.69 28.39
N ASP A 139 1.82 -20.12 29.64
CA ASP A 139 2.47 -21.22 30.34
C ASP A 139 3.99 -21.36 30.22
N GLU A 140 4.60 -21.09 31.38
CA GLU A 140 5.85 -21.67 31.83
C GLU A 140 5.87 -23.18 31.51
N ASP A 141 6.75 -23.61 30.62
CA ASP A 141 7.53 -24.82 30.85
C ASP A 141 8.85 -24.72 30.07
N GLU A 142 9.92 -24.86 30.84
CA GLU A 142 11.32 -24.96 30.46
C GLU A 142 11.50 -26.07 29.41
N ASP A 143 12.30 -25.82 28.36
CA ASP A 143 13.50 -26.64 28.12
C ASP A 143 14.30 -26.19 26.89
N GLU A 144 15.59 -26.47 27.03
CA GLU A 144 16.78 -26.04 26.33
C GLU A 144 16.85 -26.34 24.81
N ASP A 145 17.68 -25.51 24.14
CA ASP A 145 18.46 -25.79 22.93
C ASP A 145 17.73 -26.19 21.63
N ASP A 146 17.39 -25.21 20.77
CA ASP A 146 17.33 -25.51 19.32
C ASP A 146 17.73 -24.35 18.40
N VAL A 147 18.97 -24.50 17.92
CA VAL A 147 19.54 -24.11 16.61
C VAL A 147 18.78 -23.04 15.81
N GLY A 148 19.43 -21.89 15.64
CA GLY A 148 18.99 -20.80 14.77
C GLY A 148 18.55 -21.28 13.39
N THR A 149 17.23 -21.37 13.22
CA THR A 149 16.60 -21.59 11.92
C THR A 149 16.57 -20.24 11.22
N ASN A 150 17.38 -20.12 10.16
CA ASN A 150 17.27 -19.05 9.19
C ASN A 150 15.83 -19.00 8.69
N TYR A 151 15.07 -18.01 9.15
CA TYR A 151 13.74 -17.67 8.68
C TYR A 151 13.83 -17.36 7.18
N ILE A 152 13.63 -18.38 6.37
CA ILE A 152 13.42 -18.24 4.93
C ILE A 152 11.98 -17.75 4.81
N SER A 153 11.81 -16.49 4.41
CA SER A 153 10.49 -15.86 4.22
C SER A 153 9.55 -16.79 3.45
N ASP A 154 8.28 -16.92 3.89
CA ASP A 154 7.29 -17.86 3.35
C ASP A 154 7.12 -17.77 1.83
N GLU A 155 7.39 -16.59 1.26
CA GLU A 155 7.42 -16.36 -0.17
C GLU A 155 8.52 -17.17 -0.89
N ILE A 156 9.70 -17.30 -0.30
CA ILE A 156 10.81 -18.10 -0.84
C ILE A 156 10.47 -19.59 -0.75
N GLN A 157 9.83 -20.02 0.34
CA GLN A 157 9.41 -21.41 0.53
C GLN A 157 8.37 -21.83 -0.53
N ASN A 158 7.37 -20.98 -0.77
CA ASN A 158 6.36 -21.21 -1.81
C ASN A 158 6.97 -21.28 -3.23
N ARG A 159 7.99 -20.47 -3.53
CA ARG A 159 8.70 -20.53 -4.81
C ARG A 159 9.52 -21.81 -4.96
N LEU A 160 10.14 -22.28 -3.88
CA LEU A 160 10.87 -23.55 -3.85
C LEU A 160 9.97 -24.76 -4.10
N ASP A 161 8.79 -24.79 -3.50
CA ASP A 161 7.87 -25.92 -3.67
C ASP A 161 7.27 -25.99 -5.08
N ARG A 162 6.96 -24.83 -5.70
CA ARG A 162 6.58 -24.79 -7.12
C ARG A 162 7.68 -25.32 -8.05
N LEU A 163 8.94 -24.97 -7.77
CA LEU A 163 10.07 -25.46 -8.56
C LEU A 163 10.28 -26.97 -8.41
N LYS A 164 10.15 -27.51 -7.19
CA LYS A 164 10.22 -28.96 -6.96
C LYS A 164 9.14 -29.71 -7.74
N PHE A 165 7.92 -29.19 -7.78
CA PHE A 165 6.83 -29.80 -8.54
C PHE A 165 7.13 -29.87 -10.04
N LEU A 166 7.68 -28.80 -10.61
CA LEU A 166 8.06 -28.74 -12.03
C LEU A 166 9.21 -29.70 -12.37
N ILE A 167 10.22 -29.80 -11.52
CA ILE A 167 11.36 -30.72 -11.72
C ILE A 167 10.90 -32.18 -11.65
N LYS A 168 10.00 -32.50 -10.72
CA LYS A 168 9.45 -33.86 -10.61
C LYS A 168 8.66 -34.24 -11.88
N GLY A 169 7.85 -33.33 -12.42
CA GLY A 169 7.14 -33.55 -13.68
C GLY A 169 8.05 -33.76 -14.90
N LEU A 170 9.25 -33.14 -14.92
CA LEU A 170 10.23 -33.30 -15.99
C LEU A 170 11.05 -34.59 -15.90
N THR A 171 11.12 -35.21 -14.71
CA THR A 171 11.93 -36.41 -14.47
C THR A 171 11.11 -37.71 -14.50
N GLU A 172 9.78 -37.62 -14.40
CA GLU A 172 8.86 -38.76 -14.46
C GLU A 172 8.35 -39.09 -15.88
N TYR A 173 8.75 -38.34 -16.91
CA TYR A 173 8.50 -38.69 -18.32
C TYR A 173 9.81 -39.04 -19.04
N PRO A 174 10.20 -40.33 -19.09
CA PRO A 174 11.31 -40.80 -19.93
C PRO A 174 11.01 -40.75 -21.44
#